data_AF-K1XZ92-F1
#
_entry.id   AF-K1XZ92-F1
#
_cell.length_a   1.000
_cell.length_b   1.000
_cell.length_c   1.000
_cell.angle_alpha   90.00
_cell.angle_beta   90.00
_cell.angle_gamma   90.00
#
_symmetry.space_group_name_H-M   'P 1'
#
loop_
_entity.id
_entity.type
_entity.pdbx_description
1 polymer ?
#
loop_
_entity_poly.entity_id
_entity_poly.type
_entity_poly.pdbx_seq_one_letter_code
_entity_poly.pdbx_strand_id
1 'polypeptide(L)'
;MRQCTLVLVFNSQNQILLCMKKKWFGEWKYNWAWGKIKQGETPLIGAKRELEEETWINVPEEKFKQKWFFHFFYEKKPDWEQNVTLFVVKNYNGEVFETEEMKPEWFDIGDIPYDKMWVDDAIWLPRVLEWESVEYDFNFNENGEILSFGAIK
;
A
#
# COMPACT_ATOMS: atom_id res chain seq x y z
N MET A 1 7.87 -11.92 11.52
CA MET A 1 7.27 -10.80 10.75
C MET A 1 7.30 -11.07 9.26
N ARG A 2 6.17 -10.90 8.58
CA ARG A 2 6.05 -11.12 7.13
C ARG A 2 6.71 -9.96 6.38
N GLN A 3 7.32 -10.25 5.23
CA GLN A 3 7.89 -9.23 4.36
C GLN A 3 6.89 -8.95 3.24
N CYS A 4 6.48 -7.70 3.11
CA CYS A 4 5.37 -7.29 2.26
C CYS A 4 5.72 -6.04 1.46
N THR A 5 4.98 -5.82 0.39
CA THR A 5 5.12 -4.68 -0.51
C THR A 5 3.79 -3.95 -0.63
N LEU A 6 3.84 -2.64 -0.87
CA LEU A 6 2.68 -1.80 -1.17
C LEU A 6 3.04 -0.85 -2.32
N VAL A 7 2.17 -0.67 -3.31
CA VAL A 7 2.50 0.15 -4.50
C VAL A 7 1.46 1.24 -4.76
N LEU A 8 1.85 2.49 -4.52
CA LEU A 8 1.05 3.66 -4.86
C LEU A 8 1.30 4.03 -6.33
N VAL A 9 0.25 4.13 -7.12
CA VAL A 9 0.33 4.54 -8.52
C VAL A 9 -0.33 5.90 -8.69
N PHE A 10 0.37 6.82 -9.35
CA PHE A 10 -0.14 8.14 -9.72
C PHE A 10 -0.23 8.27 -11.23
N ASN A 11 -1.35 8.79 -11.73
CA ASN A 11 -1.51 9.10 -13.16
C ASN A 11 -0.89 10.47 -13.52
N SER A 12 -0.96 10.85 -14.81
CA SER A 12 -0.45 12.15 -15.30
C SER A 12 -1.24 13.37 -14.79
N GLN A 13 -2.44 13.17 -14.26
CA GLN A 13 -3.28 14.21 -13.66
C GLN A 13 -3.03 14.35 -12.15
N ASN A 14 -2.00 13.67 -11.62
CA ASN A 14 -1.68 13.63 -10.19
C ASN A 14 -2.80 13.03 -9.31
N GLN A 15 -3.61 12.13 -9.88
CA GLN A 15 -4.56 11.32 -9.13
C GLN A 15 -3.89 10.04 -8.65
N ILE A 16 -4.32 9.53 -7.51
CA ILE A 16 -3.83 8.28 -6.92
C ILE A 16 -4.79 7.14 -7.24
N LEU A 17 -4.25 5.98 -7.60
CA LEU A 17 -5.04 4.78 -7.80
C LEU A 17 -5.35 4.15 -6.43
N LEU A 18 -6.61 3.97 -6.11
CA LEU A 18 -7.06 3.16 -4.98
C LEU A 18 -7.83 1.96 -5.50
N CYS A 19 -7.63 0.81 -4.87
CA CYS A 19 -8.28 -0.45 -5.20
C CYS A 19 -9.19 -0.84 -4.04
N MET A 20 -10.50 -0.82 -4.26
CA MET A 20 -11.43 -1.35 -3.28
C MET A 20 -11.35 -2.87 -3.30
N LYS A 21 -11.04 -3.44 -2.13
CA LYS A 21 -10.88 -4.88 -1.98
C LYS A 21 -12.25 -5.55 -1.89
N LYS A 22 -12.48 -6.54 -2.76
CA LYS A 22 -13.77 -7.24 -2.89
C LYS A 22 -13.82 -8.57 -2.14
N LYS A 23 -12.66 -9.08 -1.69
CA LYS A 23 -12.54 -10.36 -1.00
C LYS A 23 -11.51 -10.30 0.13
N TRP A 24 -11.60 -11.25 1.06
CA TRP A 24 -10.60 -11.50 2.11
C TRP A 24 -10.47 -10.37 3.14
N PHE A 25 -9.33 -10.33 3.84
CA PHE A 25 -9.04 -9.33 4.87
C PHE A 25 -8.97 -7.91 4.27
N GLY A 26 -9.81 -7.01 4.78
CA GLY A 26 -9.94 -5.63 4.27
C GLY A 26 -11.06 -5.44 3.24
N GLU A 27 -11.99 -6.40 3.12
CA GLU A 27 -13.18 -6.26 2.26
C GLU A 27 -13.87 -4.91 2.48
N TRP A 28 -14.25 -4.24 1.38
CA TRP A 28 -14.87 -2.92 1.34
C TRP A 28 -13.99 -1.73 1.77
N LYS A 29 -12.72 -1.99 2.11
CA LYS A 29 -11.74 -0.91 2.26
C LYS A 29 -11.01 -0.65 0.95
N TYR A 30 -10.70 0.62 0.72
CA TYR A 30 -9.72 1.01 -0.29
C TYR A 30 -8.31 0.74 0.24
N ASN A 31 -7.46 0.22 -0.64
CA ASN A 31 -6.03 0.06 -0.40
C ASN A 31 -5.29 0.20 -1.74
N TRP A 32 -4.00 -0.14 -1.77
CA TRP A 32 -3.21 -0.27 -2.98
C TRP A 32 -2.83 -1.72 -3.24
N ALA A 33 -2.17 -1.94 -4.38
CA ALA A 33 -1.60 -3.24 -4.69
C ALA A 33 -0.63 -3.66 -3.58
N TRP A 34 -0.91 -4.79 -2.95
CA TRP A 34 -0.21 -5.24 -1.75
C TRP A 34 -0.03 -6.75 -1.74
N GLY A 35 1.11 -7.22 -1.26
CA GLY A 35 1.25 -8.65 -0.98
C GLY A 35 2.57 -9.05 -0.37
N LYS A 36 2.75 -10.37 -0.23
CA LYS A 36 3.94 -10.95 0.42
C LYS A 36 5.04 -11.14 -0.61
N ILE A 37 6.26 -10.85 -0.21
CA ILE A 37 7.44 -11.20 -0.99
C ILE A 37 7.59 -12.72 -0.96
N LYS A 38 7.60 -13.38 -2.14
CA LYS A 38 7.78 -14.83 -2.25
C LYS A 38 9.25 -15.20 -2.08
N GLN A 39 9.52 -16.48 -1.80
CA GLN A 39 10.88 -16.97 -1.62
C GLN A 39 11.73 -16.72 -2.89
N GLY A 40 12.85 -16.04 -2.72
CA GLY A 40 13.76 -15.68 -3.82
C GLY A 40 13.43 -14.37 -4.54
N GLU A 41 12.31 -13.72 -4.21
CA GLU A 41 11.99 -12.39 -4.74
C GLU A 41 12.75 -11.29 -3.97
N THR A 42 13.17 -10.26 -4.70
CA THR A 42 13.49 -8.96 -4.08
C THR A 42 12.19 -8.21 -3.78
N PRO A 43 12.19 -7.22 -2.87
CA PRO A 43 11.00 -6.39 -2.66
C PRO A 43 10.45 -5.75 -3.94
N LEU A 44 11.33 -5.33 -4.85
CA LEU A 44 10.93 -4.74 -6.12
C LEU A 44 10.24 -5.76 -7.04
N ILE A 45 10.77 -6.99 -7.13
CA ILE A 45 10.14 -8.07 -7.91
C ILE A 45 8.76 -8.40 -7.34
N GLY A 46 8.65 -8.51 -6.01
CA GLY A 46 7.37 -8.72 -5.34
C GLY A 46 6.38 -7.60 -5.62
N ALA A 47 6.79 -6.34 -5.45
CA ALA A 47 5.96 -5.16 -5.72
C ALA A 47 5.44 -5.12 -7.16
N LYS A 48 6.30 -5.41 -8.15
CA LYS A 48 5.90 -5.45 -9.56
C LYS A 48 4.90 -6.58 -9.84
N ARG A 49 5.13 -7.77 -9.29
CA ARG A 49 4.23 -8.92 -9.44
C ARG A 49 2.85 -8.64 -8.82
N GLU A 50 2.80 -8.19 -7.58
CA GLU A 50 1.53 -7.89 -6.89
C GLU A 50 0.75 -6.80 -7.63
N LEU A 51 1.44 -5.76 -8.13
CA LEU A 51 0.83 -4.71 -8.94
C LEU A 51 0.19 -5.29 -10.21
N GLU A 52 0.88 -6.17 -10.92
CA GLU A 52 0.35 -6.82 -12.13
C GLU A 52 -0.81 -7.77 -11.81
N GLU A 53 -0.68 -8.62 -10.77
CA GLU A 53 -1.70 -9.58 -10.36
C GLU A 53 -3.01 -8.89 -9.90
N GLU A 54 -2.92 -7.80 -9.14
CA GLU A 54 -4.10 -7.15 -8.55
C GLU A 54 -4.74 -6.05 -9.42
N THR A 55 -3.99 -5.48 -10.38
CA THR A 55 -4.46 -4.31 -11.15
C THR A 55 -4.20 -4.37 -12.66
N TRP A 56 -3.50 -5.40 -13.15
CA TRP A 56 -3.00 -5.52 -14.54
C TRP A 56 -1.98 -4.47 -14.96
N ILE A 57 -1.47 -3.67 -14.02
CA ILE A 57 -0.46 -2.65 -14.30
C ILE A 57 0.91 -3.31 -14.39
N ASN A 58 1.49 -3.30 -15.59
CA ASN A 58 2.88 -3.71 -15.82
C ASN A 58 3.73 -2.49 -16.21
N VAL A 59 4.65 -2.11 -15.33
CA VAL A 59 5.59 -1.02 -15.56
C VAL A 59 7.04 -1.48 -15.36
N PRO A 60 8.00 -0.88 -16.08
CA PRO A 60 9.42 -1.19 -15.89
C PRO A 60 9.92 -0.89 -14.47
N GLU A 61 10.91 -1.66 -14.01
CA GLU A 61 11.46 -1.58 -12.64
C GLU A 61 11.99 -0.19 -12.29
N GLU A 62 12.57 0.53 -13.26
CA GLU A 62 13.10 1.88 -13.08
C GLU A 62 12.02 2.94 -12.77
N LYS A 63 10.74 2.61 -12.96
CA LYS A 63 9.62 3.50 -12.63
C LYS A 63 9.25 3.47 -11.15
N PHE A 64 9.69 2.45 -10.41
CA PHE A 64 9.39 2.30 -8.99
C PHE A 64 10.36 3.13 -8.16
N LYS A 65 9.82 3.97 -7.28
CA LYS A 65 10.58 4.71 -6.27
C LYS A 65 10.34 4.08 -4.91
N GLN A 66 11.41 3.77 -4.19
CA GLN A 66 11.35 3.15 -2.86
C GLN A 66 12.09 4.02 -1.84
N LYS A 67 11.37 4.56 -0.85
CA LYS A 67 11.94 5.38 0.24
C LYS A 67 11.13 5.32 1.55
N TRP A 68 10.19 4.39 1.66
CA TRP A 68 9.22 4.32 2.75
C TRP A 68 9.11 2.91 3.30
N PHE A 69 9.09 2.81 4.62
CA PHE A 69 9.10 1.55 5.33
C PHE A 69 8.14 1.63 6.51
N PHE A 70 7.30 0.61 6.67
CA PHE A 70 6.34 0.55 7.77
C PHE A 70 6.43 -0.80 8.47
N HIS A 71 6.45 -0.75 9.80
CA HIS A 71 6.49 -1.92 10.65
C HIS A 71 5.18 -1.99 11.43
N PHE A 72 4.43 -3.04 11.17
CA PHE A 72 3.11 -3.26 11.75
C PHE A 72 3.18 -4.38 12.78
N PHE A 73 2.95 -4.04 14.04
CA PHE A 73 2.92 -4.95 15.18
C PHE A 73 1.48 -5.15 15.66
N TYR A 74 1.16 -6.35 16.15
CA TYR A 74 -0.19 -6.68 16.62
C TYR A 74 -0.17 -7.42 17.96
N GLU A 75 -0.85 -6.87 18.97
CA GLU A 75 -1.01 -7.55 20.24
C GLU A 75 -1.72 -8.90 20.06
N LYS A 76 -1.16 -9.94 20.69
CA LYS A 76 -1.67 -11.33 20.69
C LYS A 76 -1.82 -11.97 19.30
N LYS A 77 -1.39 -11.31 18.22
CA LYS A 77 -1.45 -11.81 16.84
C LYS A 77 -0.11 -11.64 16.11
N PRO A 78 0.99 -12.26 16.60
CA PRO A 78 2.32 -12.13 15.98
C PRO A 78 2.37 -12.59 14.52
N ASP A 79 1.48 -13.51 14.12
CA ASP A 79 1.38 -13.96 12.72
C ASP A 79 0.86 -12.88 11.77
N TRP A 80 0.26 -11.80 12.28
CA TRP A 80 -0.25 -10.69 11.47
C TRP A 80 0.81 -9.61 11.24
N GLU A 81 1.91 -9.63 11.99
CA GLU A 81 2.95 -8.61 11.91
C GLU A 81 3.64 -8.57 10.56
N GLN A 82 3.93 -7.35 10.08
CA GLN A 82 4.44 -7.12 8.73
C GLN A 82 5.49 -6.02 8.70
N ASN A 83 6.52 -6.24 7.89
CA ASN A 83 7.41 -5.21 7.39
C ASN A 83 6.97 -4.90 5.97
N VAL A 84 6.49 -3.69 5.73
CA VAL A 84 6.01 -3.23 4.44
C VAL A 84 7.00 -2.27 3.82
N THR A 85 7.48 -2.62 2.63
CA THR A 85 8.22 -1.70 1.77
C THR A 85 7.26 -1.03 0.81
N LEU A 86 7.11 0.29 0.91
CA LEU A 86 6.25 1.05 0.01
C LEU A 86 7.04 1.55 -1.20
N PHE A 87 6.43 1.34 -2.37
CA PHE A 87 6.88 1.86 -3.65
C PHE A 87 5.88 2.86 -4.22
N VAL A 88 6.40 3.82 -4.98
CA VAL A 88 5.59 4.78 -5.72
C VAL A 88 5.94 4.72 -7.20
N VAL A 89 4.92 4.61 -8.05
CA VAL A 89 4.97 4.76 -9.50
C VAL A 89 4.27 6.07 -9.88
N LYS A 90 4.91 6.91 -10.69
CA LYS A 90 4.34 8.19 -11.16
C LYS A 90 4.11 8.18 -12.66
N ASN A 91 3.19 9.03 -13.11
CA ASN A 91 2.87 9.28 -14.52
C ASN A 91 2.45 7.99 -15.26
N TYR A 92 1.65 7.15 -14.62
CA TYR A 92 1.02 6.01 -15.27
C TYR A 92 -0.12 6.51 -16.18
N ASN A 93 -0.18 6.00 -17.41
CA ASN A 93 -1.19 6.40 -18.40
C ASN A 93 -1.83 5.18 -19.10
N GLY A 94 -1.63 3.99 -18.55
CA GLY A 94 -2.27 2.77 -19.06
C GLY A 94 -3.67 2.59 -18.48
N GLU A 95 -4.35 1.55 -18.96
CA GLU A 95 -5.65 1.16 -18.46
C GLU A 95 -5.52 0.37 -17.15
N VAL A 96 -6.50 0.53 -16.27
CA VAL A 96 -6.62 -0.25 -15.04
C VAL A 96 -7.89 -1.08 -15.13
N PHE A 97 -7.83 -2.33 -14.69
CA PHE A 97 -8.96 -3.26 -14.85
C PHE A 97 -9.38 -3.83 -13.50
N GLU A 98 -10.69 -3.93 -13.31
CA GLU A 98 -11.26 -4.66 -12.19
C GLU A 98 -10.89 -6.14 -12.29
N THR A 99 -10.33 -6.69 -11.21
CA THR A 99 -10.00 -8.10 -11.06
C THR A 99 -11.04 -8.78 -10.20
N GLU A 100 -10.93 -10.09 -9.98
CA GLU A 100 -11.83 -10.77 -9.03
C GLU A 100 -11.66 -10.24 -7.59
N GLU A 101 -10.49 -9.71 -7.25
CA GLU A 101 -10.12 -9.30 -5.90
C GLU A 101 -10.19 -7.79 -5.68
N MET A 102 -9.95 -6.98 -6.71
CA MET A 102 -9.79 -5.52 -6.59
C MET A 102 -10.62 -4.76 -7.62
N LYS A 103 -11.20 -3.64 -7.19
CA LYS A 103 -11.83 -2.64 -8.07
C LYS A 103 -11.01 -1.34 -8.05
N PRO A 104 -10.14 -1.10 -9.05
CA PRO A 104 -9.32 0.09 -9.13
C PRO A 104 -10.15 1.32 -9.54
N GLU A 105 -9.85 2.46 -8.92
CA GLU A 105 -10.47 3.76 -9.19
C GLU A 105 -9.47 4.88 -8.91
N TRP A 106 -9.50 5.93 -9.74
CA TRP A 106 -8.64 7.10 -9.59
C TRP A 106 -9.29 8.11 -8.66
N PHE A 107 -8.52 8.60 -7.68
CA PHE A 107 -8.94 9.62 -6.74
C PHE A 107 -8.07 10.87 -6.85
N ASP A 108 -8.69 12.04 -6.83
CA ASP A 108 -7.97 13.28 -6.59
C ASP A 108 -7.38 13.25 -5.18
N ILE A 109 -6.19 13.85 -5.00
CA ILE A 109 -5.48 13.82 -3.71
C ILE A 109 -6.31 14.44 -2.58
N GLY A 110 -7.14 15.44 -2.90
CA GLY A 110 -8.03 16.09 -1.94
C GLY A 110 -9.27 15.26 -1.57
N ASP A 111 -9.59 14.22 -2.34
CA ASP A 111 -10.84 13.45 -2.24
C ASP A 111 -10.59 11.99 -1.82
N ILE A 112 -9.42 11.71 -1.23
CA ILE A 112 -9.06 10.38 -0.72
C ILE A 112 -10.03 9.97 0.40
N PRO A 113 -10.72 8.81 0.29
CA PRO A 113 -11.75 8.39 1.23
C PRO A 113 -11.15 7.71 2.47
N TYR A 114 -10.44 8.47 3.32
CA TYR A 114 -9.76 7.96 4.52
C TYR A 114 -10.67 7.18 5.48
N ASP A 115 -11.96 7.51 5.52
CA ASP A 115 -12.98 6.81 6.32
C ASP A 115 -13.23 5.36 5.87
N LYS A 116 -12.87 5.05 4.62
CA LYS A 116 -12.98 3.72 4.00
C LYS A 116 -11.62 3.04 3.82
N MET A 117 -10.59 3.50 4.52
CA MET A 117 -9.22 2.98 4.40
C MET A 117 -8.76 2.34 5.71
N TRP A 118 -7.49 1.92 5.79
CA TRP A 118 -6.91 1.54 7.07
C TRP A 118 -6.67 2.78 7.93
N VAL A 119 -6.80 2.63 9.25
CA VAL A 119 -6.75 3.76 10.18
C VAL A 119 -5.38 4.45 10.19
N ASP A 120 -4.32 3.70 9.87
CA ASP A 120 -2.95 4.19 9.74
C ASP A 120 -2.72 4.96 8.44
N ASP A 121 -3.48 4.69 7.38
CA ASP A 121 -3.34 5.37 6.08
C ASP A 121 -3.52 6.90 6.24
N ALA A 122 -4.41 7.33 7.13
CA ALA A 122 -4.63 8.74 7.45
C ALA A 122 -3.42 9.42 8.13
N ILE A 123 -2.49 8.64 8.68
CA ILE A 123 -1.28 9.14 9.37
C ILE A 123 -0.13 9.24 8.38
N TRP A 124 0.18 8.15 7.67
CA TRP A 124 1.38 8.08 6.85
C TRP A 124 1.17 8.59 5.42
N LEU A 125 -0.02 8.46 4.82
CA LEU A 125 -0.24 8.85 3.43
C LEU A 125 0.00 10.34 3.16
N PRO A 126 -0.47 11.30 3.99
CA PRO A 126 -0.19 12.72 3.77
C PRO A 126 1.32 13.02 3.64
N ARG A 127 2.15 12.34 4.44
CA ARG A 127 3.62 12.46 4.40
C ARG A 127 4.21 11.94 3.09
N VAL A 128 3.72 10.79 2.62
CA VAL A 128 4.12 10.21 1.33
C VAL A 128 3.70 11.11 0.16
N LEU A 129 2.51 11.72 0.23
CA LEU A 129 2.00 12.66 -0.77
C LEU A 129 2.87 13.92 -0.88
N GLU A 130 3.44 14.37 0.24
CA GLU A 130 4.46 15.44 0.31
C GLU A 130 5.87 14.97 -0.11
N TRP A 131 6.04 13.71 -0.49
CA TRP A 131 7.33 13.09 -0.85
C TRP A 131 8.36 13.04 0.29
N GLU A 132 7.91 13.18 1.55
CA GLU A 132 8.75 13.01 2.73
C GLU A 132 9.16 11.55 2.86
N SER A 133 10.46 11.26 3.00
CA SER A 133 10.94 9.90 3.28
C SER A 133 10.64 9.60 4.74
N VAL A 134 9.78 8.63 5.01
CA VAL A 134 9.36 8.28 6.38
C VAL A 134 9.49 6.79 6.64
N GLU A 135 9.80 6.47 7.89
CA GLU A 135 9.78 5.11 8.43
C GLU A 135 8.95 5.11 9.72
N TYR A 136 7.94 4.25 9.83
CA TYR A 136 7.04 4.22 11.00
C TYR A 136 6.95 2.82 11.62
N ASP A 137 6.90 2.80 12.95
CA ASP A 137 6.35 1.70 13.72
C ASP A 137 4.89 2.01 14.06
N PHE A 138 4.02 1.02 13.89
CA PHE A 138 2.63 1.06 14.37
C PHE A 138 2.35 -0.18 15.21
N ASN A 139 1.82 0.02 16.41
CA ASN A 139 1.34 -1.03 17.29
C ASN A 139 -0.18 -1.03 17.29
N PHE A 140 -0.77 -2.16 16.92
CA PHE A 140 -2.22 -2.37 16.92
C PHE A 140 -2.65 -3.31 18.03
N ASN A 141 -3.87 -3.11 18.52
CA ASN A 141 -4.53 -4.12 19.34
C ASN A 141 -5.13 -5.24 18.47
N GLU A 142 -5.73 -6.24 19.11
CA GLU A 142 -6.33 -7.39 18.42
C GLU A 142 -7.56 -7.03 17.54
N ASN A 143 -8.13 -5.84 17.71
CA ASN A 143 -9.25 -5.31 16.94
C ASN A 143 -8.83 -4.44 15.73
N GLY A 144 -7.52 -4.19 15.57
CA GLY A 144 -7.00 -3.34 14.48
C GLY A 144 -7.06 -1.84 14.79
N GLU A 145 -7.18 -1.46 16.07
CA GLU A 145 -7.05 -0.06 16.51
C GLU A 145 -5.59 0.24 16.84
N ILE A 146 -5.14 1.44 16.50
CA ILE A 146 -3.77 1.89 16.78
C ILE A 146 -3.63 2.20 18.28
N LEU A 147 -2.73 1.50 18.96
CA LEU A 147 -2.34 1.77 20.34
C LEU A 147 -1.24 2.83 20.43
N SER A 148 -0.26 2.74 19.52
CA SER A 148 0.83 3.71 19.41
C SER A 148 1.42 3.68 18.02
N PHE A 149 2.02 4.79 17.61
CA PHE A 149 2.84 4.86 16.41
C PHE A 149 3.97 5.87 16.60
N GLY A 150 5.05 5.71 15.86
CA GLY A 150 6.19 6.62 15.93
C GLY A 150 7.03 6.59 14.66
N ALA A 151 7.45 7.77 14.21
CA ALA A 151 8.43 7.87 13.14
C ALA A 151 9.81 7.46 13.68
N ILE A 152 10.46 6.54 12.99
CA ILE A 152 11.83 6.08 13.29
C ILE A 152 12.84 6.98 12.54
N LYS A 153 12.43 7.55 11.41
CA LYS A 153 13.23 8.42 10.56
C LYS A 153 12.38 9.40 9.78
#